data_AF-A0A0N0UZY0-F1
#
_entry.id   AF-A0A0N0UZY0-F1
#
_cell.length_a   1.000
_cell.length_b   1.000
_cell.length_c   1.000
_cell.angle_alpha   90.00
_cell.angle_beta   90.00
_cell.angle_gamma   90.00
#
_symmetry.space_group_name_H-M   'P 1'
#
loop_
_entity.id
_entity.type
_entity.pdbx_description
1 polymer ?
#
loop_
_entity_poly.entity_id
_entity_poly.type
_entity_poly.pdbx_seq_one_letter_code
_entity_poly.pdbx_strand_id
1 'polypeptide(L)'
;PLRSHLFDPEQTSLLNKVKLRNIVLQRIIELMSLSRPAKGKKHRRGRISYSQLGINQLGAVYEALLSYQGFFAETDLYEVKKAKEKHNLLETAYFVKTEDLEQYTEDERVYNDDGSLAKFVKGTFIYRLAGRDREKSAS
;
A
#
# COMPACT_ATOMS: atom_id res chain seq x y z
N PRO A 1 12.34 -16.84 24.52
CA PRO A 1 11.71 -16.68 23.18
C PRO A 1 10.29 -16.11 23.32
N LEU A 2 9.98 -15.01 22.63
CA LEU A 2 8.61 -14.48 22.57
C LEU A 2 7.70 -15.54 21.92
N ARG A 3 6.77 -16.10 22.68
CA ARG A 3 5.69 -16.95 22.15
C ARG A 3 4.70 -16.02 21.46
N SER A 4 5.03 -15.64 20.23
CA SER A 4 4.22 -14.76 19.41
C SER A 4 3.44 -15.60 18.41
N HIS A 5 2.11 -15.50 18.44
CA HIS A 5 1.22 -16.16 17.47
C HIS A 5 1.29 -15.53 16.07
N LEU A 6 2.05 -14.44 15.90
CA LEU A 6 2.08 -13.62 14.68
C LEU A 6 2.52 -14.40 13.43
N PHE A 7 3.25 -15.50 13.61
CA PHE A 7 3.68 -16.41 12.54
C PHE A 7 3.34 -17.86 12.86
N ASP A 8 2.26 -18.09 13.60
CA ASP A 8 1.74 -19.43 13.81
C ASP A 8 1.39 -20.05 12.44
N PRO A 9 1.99 -21.20 12.05
CA PRO A 9 1.72 -21.82 10.76
C PRO A 9 0.23 -22.12 10.53
N GLU A 10 -0.53 -22.39 11.60
CA GLU A 10 -1.96 -22.65 11.53
C GLU A 10 -2.76 -21.38 11.17
N GLN A 11 -2.31 -20.21 11.64
CA GLN A 11 -2.98 -18.92 11.41
C GLN A 11 -2.48 -18.20 10.14
N THR A 12 -1.46 -18.74 9.47
CA THR A 12 -0.80 -18.13 8.31
C THR A 12 -0.88 -18.98 7.04
N SER A 13 -1.93 -19.81 6.92
CA SER A 13 -2.08 -20.78 5.83
C SER A 13 -1.99 -20.20 4.42
N LEU A 14 -2.47 -18.97 4.20
CA LEU A 14 -2.32 -18.26 2.92
C LEU A 14 -0.88 -17.80 2.70
N LEU A 15 -0.26 -17.18 3.72
CA LEU A 15 1.10 -16.67 3.65
C LEU A 15 2.11 -17.80 3.40
N ASN A 16 1.93 -18.96 4.05
CA ASN A 16 2.81 -20.12 3.91
C ASN A 16 2.78 -20.76 2.51
N LYS A 17 1.72 -20.52 1.73
CA LYS A 17 1.62 -20.99 0.33
C LYS A 17 2.33 -20.06 -0.65
N VAL A 18 2.60 -18.80 -0.26
CA VAL A 18 3.21 -17.81 -1.14
C VAL A 18 4.69 -18.14 -1.35
N LYS A 19 5.09 -18.33 -2.61
CA LYS A 19 6.50 -18.46 -3.01
C LYS A 19 6.91 -17.22 -3.78
N LEU A 20 7.78 -16.42 -3.18
CA LEU A 20 8.39 -15.27 -3.86
C LEU A 20 9.63 -15.72 -4.63
N ARG A 21 9.77 -15.25 -5.87
CA ARG A 21 10.99 -15.50 -6.65
C ARG A 21 12.17 -14.79 -5.99
N ASN A 22 13.36 -15.43 -6.02
CA ASN A 22 14.57 -14.87 -5.41
C ASN A 22 14.89 -13.44 -5.87
N ILE A 23 14.70 -13.15 -7.16
CA ILE A 23 14.92 -11.79 -7.72
C ILE A 23 13.99 -10.74 -7.08
N VAL A 24 12.74 -11.10 -6.80
CA VAL A 24 11.77 -10.22 -6.15
C VAL A 24 12.15 -10.04 -4.68
N LEU A 25 12.50 -11.12 -3.98
CA LEU A 25 12.92 -11.06 -2.58
C LEU A 25 14.20 -10.22 -2.41
N GLN A 26 15.18 -10.40 -3.28
CA GLN A 26 16.41 -9.60 -3.30
C GLN A 26 16.08 -8.10 -3.46
N ARG A 27 15.15 -7.78 -4.37
CA ARG A 27 14.72 -6.39 -4.58
C ARG A 27 14.03 -5.82 -3.34
N ILE A 28 13.16 -6.58 -2.68
CA ILE A 28 12.50 -6.17 -1.44
C ILE A 28 13.54 -5.88 -0.35
N ILE A 29 14.48 -6.81 -0.12
CA ILE A 29 15.56 -6.66 0.87
C ILE A 29 16.42 -5.43 0.55
N GLU A 30 16.75 -5.20 -0.72
CA GLU A 30 17.52 -4.03 -1.14
C GLU A 30 16.77 -2.72 -0.85
N LEU A 31 15.47 -2.66 -1.14
CA LEU A 31 14.64 -1.47 -0.88
C LEU A 31 14.50 -1.19 0.62
N MET A 32 14.41 -2.23 1.45
CA MET A 32 14.35 -2.10 2.91
C MET A 32 15.70 -1.79 3.56
N SER A 33 16.80 -2.30 3.00
CA SER A 33 18.12 -2.21 3.61
C SER A 33 18.92 -0.98 3.20
N LEU A 34 18.51 -0.26 2.15
CA LEU A 34 19.28 0.85 1.58
C LEU A 34 18.43 2.11 1.41
N SER A 35 18.98 3.26 1.82
CA SER A 35 18.36 4.57 1.65
C SER A 35 18.02 4.89 0.20
N ARG A 36 17.10 5.83 -0.04
CA ARG A 36 16.83 6.34 -1.39
C ARG A 36 18.13 6.88 -2.02
N PRO A 37 18.31 6.73 -3.35
CA PRO A 37 19.47 7.28 -4.04
C PRO A 37 19.45 8.81 -3.96
N ALA A 38 20.56 9.42 -3.55
CA ALA A 38 20.72 10.86 -3.53
C ALA A 38 21.27 11.36 -4.89
N LYS A 39 20.88 12.57 -5.31
CA LYS A 39 21.40 13.19 -6.54
C LYS A 39 22.84 13.69 -6.31
N GLY A 40 23.81 13.19 -7.08
CA GLY A 40 25.21 13.68 -7.10
C GLY A 40 26.28 12.62 -7.35
N LYS A 41 27.47 13.04 -7.79
CA LYS A 41 28.62 12.19 -8.22
C LYS A 41 29.25 11.32 -7.12
N LYS A 42 28.85 11.45 -5.85
CA LYS A 42 29.51 10.83 -4.68
C LYS A 42 28.57 10.14 -3.68
N HIS A 43 27.44 9.58 -4.12
CA HIS A 43 26.48 9.03 -3.17
C HIS A 43 26.22 7.52 -3.31
N ARG A 44 26.98 6.75 -2.51
CA ARG A 44 26.56 5.40 -2.09
C ARG A 44 25.29 5.51 -1.25
N ARG A 45 24.32 4.63 -1.49
CA ARG A 45 23.12 4.51 -0.63
C ARG A 45 23.56 4.11 0.79
N GLY A 46 23.04 4.79 1.80
CA GLY A 46 23.29 4.42 3.20
C GLY A 46 22.56 3.13 3.55
N ARG A 47 23.12 2.31 4.45
CA ARG A 47 22.44 1.10 4.96
C ARG A 47 21.49 1.47 6.11
N ILE A 48 20.34 0.83 6.12
CA ILE A 48 19.35 0.94 7.20
C ILE A 48 19.53 -0.29 8.10
N SER A 49 19.86 -0.07 9.37
CA SER A 49 19.98 -1.14 10.36
C SER A 49 18.77 -1.14 11.28
N TYR A 50 17.88 -2.12 11.10
CA TYR A 50 16.68 -2.25 11.92
C TYR A 50 16.96 -2.61 13.38
N SER A 51 18.12 -3.22 13.68
CA SER A 51 18.54 -3.51 15.06
C SER A 51 18.97 -2.28 15.84
N GLN A 52 19.28 -1.18 15.15
CA GLN A 52 19.71 0.09 15.75
C GLN A 52 18.59 1.13 15.78
N LEU A 53 17.38 0.78 15.33
CA LEU A 53 16.26 1.71 15.37
C LEU A 53 15.80 1.91 16.81
N GLY A 54 15.70 3.17 17.22
CA GLY A 54 15.09 3.53 18.49
C GLY A 54 13.57 3.30 18.47
N ILE A 55 12.95 3.23 19.66
CA ILE A 55 11.51 2.98 19.84
C ILE A 55 10.65 3.92 18.97
N ASN A 56 11.01 5.21 18.88
CA ASN A 56 10.26 6.17 18.06
C ASN A 56 10.33 5.88 16.56
N GLN A 57 11.49 5.44 16.07
CA GLN A 57 11.66 5.08 14.65
C GLN A 57 10.92 3.78 14.34
N LEU A 58 10.96 2.81 15.25
CA LEU A 58 10.20 1.58 15.12
C LEU A 58 8.69 1.85 15.16
N GLY A 59 8.25 2.73 16.07
CA GLY A 59 6.87 3.22 16.13
C GLY A 59 6.44 3.86 14.82
N ALA A 60 7.24 4.76 14.24
CA ALA A 60 6.94 5.37 12.95
C ALA A 60 6.80 4.35 11.81
N VAL A 61 7.60 3.27 11.82
CA VAL A 61 7.46 2.18 10.84
C VAL A 61 6.14 1.43 11.05
N TYR A 62 5.78 1.10 12.28
CA TYR A 62 4.51 0.42 12.58
C TYR A 62 3.30 1.27 12.20
N GLU A 63 3.29 2.55 12.57
CA GLU A 63 2.22 3.48 12.19
C GLU A 63 2.09 3.59 10.67
N ALA A 64 3.20 3.65 9.94
CA ALA A 64 3.20 3.69 8.48
C ALA A 64 2.76 2.35 7.84
N LEU A 65 2.91 1.21 8.51
CA LEU A 65 2.40 -0.08 8.03
C LEU A 65 0.90 -0.20 8.31
N LEU A 66 0.46 0.23 9.48
CA LEU A 66 -0.96 0.23 9.88
C LEU A 66 -1.79 1.27 9.13
N SER A 67 -1.15 2.27 8.52
CA SER A 67 -1.85 3.24 7.68
C SER A 67 -2.27 2.67 6.32
N TYR A 68 -1.79 1.49 5.93
CA TYR A 68 -2.24 0.82 4.70
C TYR A 68 -3.25 -0.26 5.02
N GLN A 69 -4.30 -0.34 4.20
CA GLN A 69 -5.33 -1.36 4.32
C GLN A 69 -5.45 -2.11 2.99
N GLY A 70 -5.64 -3.42 3.12
CA GLY A 70 -5.95 -4.31 2.01
C GLY A 70 -7.38 -4.83 2.12
N PHE A 71 -8.11 -4.87 1.01
CA PHE A 71 -9.44 -5.48 0.94
C PHE A 71 -9.69 -6.08 -0.45
N PHE A 72 -10.64 -7.00 -0.54
CA PHE A 72 -11.10 -7.51 -1.82
C PHE A 72 -12.29 -6.69 -2.31
N ALA A 73 -12.28 -6.29 -3.58
CA ALA A 73 -13.39 -5.57 -4.18
C ALA A 73 -14.64 -6.46 -4.23
N GLU A 74 -15.71 -6.09 -3.52
CA GLU A 74 -16.96 -6.86 -3.49
C GLU A 74 -17.79 -6.69 -4.79
N THR A 75 -17.59 -5.56 -5.46
CA THR A 75 -18.16 -5.19 -6.77
C THR A 75 -17.07 -4.60 -7.64
N ASP A 76 -17.39 -4.28 -8.90
CA ASP A 76 -16.49 -3.47 -9.72
C ASP A 76 -16.37 -2.07 -9.13
N LEU A 77 -15.12 -1.63 -8.93
CA LEU A 77 -14.78 -0.34 -8.33
C LEU A 77 -13.94 0.48 -9.30
N TYR A 78 -14.08 1.80 -9.21
CA TYR A 78 -13.27 2.78 -9.91
C TYR A 78 -12.56 3.68 -8.92
N GLU A 79 -11.29 3.97 -9.20
CA GLU A 79 -10.53 4.91 -8.39
C GLU A 79 -10.81 6.36 -8.78
N VAL A 80 -11.05 7.19 -7.78
CA VAL A 80 -11.27 8.63 -7.91
C VAL A 80 -10.30 9.39 -7.01
N LYS A 81 -10.04 10.62 -7.38
CA LYS A 81 -9.16 11.57 -6.67
C LYS A 81 -9.83 12.93 -6.61
N LYS A 82 -9.31 13.80 -5.74
CA LYS A 82 -9.76 15.19 -5.72
C LYS A 82 -9.36 15.88 -7.03
N ALA A 83 -10.24 16.74 -7.53
CA ALA A 83 -9.93 17.59 -8.67
C ALA A 83 -8.62 18.35 -8.43
N LYS A 84 -7.77 18.43 -9.47
CA LYS A 84 -6.44 19.10 -9.45
C LYS A 84 -5.35 18.41 -8.62
N GLU A 85 -5.62 17.28 -7.98
CA GLU A 85 -4.60 16.46 -7.32
C GLU A 85 -3.96 15.49 -8.34
N LYS A 86 -2.66 15.19 -8.18
CA LYS A 86 -1.99 14.19 -9.02
C LYS A 86 -2.25 12.80 -8.45
N HIS A 87 -2.57 11.84 -9.30
CA HIS A 87 -2.71 10.46 -8.87
C HIS A 87 -1.36 9.93 -8.39
N ASN A 88 -1.34 9.39 -7.16
CA ASN A 88 -0.20 8.73 -6.57
C ASN A 88 -0.66 7.44 -5.89
N LEU A 89 -0.10 6.31 -6.33
CA LEU A 89 -0.47 4.99 -5.83
C LEU A 89 -0.22 4.80 -4.32
N LEU A 90 0.65 5.63 -3.73
CA LEU A 90 1.04 5.59 -2.32
C LEU A 90 0.25 6.56 -1.43
N GLU A 91 -0.62 7.37 -2.03
CA GLU A 91 -1.50 8.28 -1.30
C GLU A 91 -2.86 7.63 -1.03
N THR A 92 -3.70 8.34 -0.29
CA THR A 92 -5.07 7.93 -0.01
C THR A 92 -5.83 7.79 -1.32
N ALA A 93 -6.34 6.59 -1.58
CA ALA A 93 -7.20 6.33 -2.73
C ALA A 93 -8.66 6.24 -2.28
N TYR A 94 -9.56 6.72 -3.14
CA TYR A 94 -11.00 6.61 -2.95
C TYR A 94 -11.58 5.73 -4.06
N PHE A 95 -12.51 4.86 -3.69
CA PHE A 95 -13.11 3.91 -4.61
C PHE A 95 -14.62 4.08 -4.64
N VAL A 96 -15.19 4.12 -5.84
CA VAL A 96 -16.63 4.26 -6.06
C VAL A 96 -17.14 3.13 -6.93
N LYS A 97 -18.43 2.82 -6.81
CA LYS A 97 -19.08 1.83 -7.67
C LYS A 97 -19.26 2.37 -9.08
N THR A 98 -19.50 1.46 -10.01
CA THR A 98 -19.79 1.81 -11.42
C THR A 98 -20.94 2.82 -11.54
N GLU A 99 -22.01 2.65 -10.74
CA GLU A 99 -23.20 3.49 -10.75
C GLU A 99 -22.92 4.93 -10.28
N ASP A 100 -21.98 5.09 -9.34
CA ASP A 100 -21.66 6.40 -8.75
C ASP A 100 -20.61 7.16 -9.58
N LEU A 101 -19.93 6.49 -10.51
CA LEU A 101 -18.85 7.10 -11.31
C LEU A 101 -19.34 8.28 -12.16
N GLU A 102 -20.60 8.27 -12.61
CA GLU A 102 -21.20 9.35 -13.37
C GLU A 102 -21.31 10.66 -12.58
N GLN A 103 -21.29 10.60 -11.24
CA GLN A 103 -21.33 11.76 -10.35
C GLN A 103 -19.98 12.51 -10.29
N TYR A 104 -18.90 11.89 -10.79
CA TYR A 104 -17.54 12.45 -10.77
C TYR A 104 -17.13 12.97 -12.13
N THR A 105 -16.49 14.13 -12.13
CA THR A 105 -15.95 14.76 -13.35
C THR A 105 -14.71 14.02 -13.87
N GLU A 106 -14.37 14.25 -15.13
CA GLU A 106 -13.17 13.68 -15.77
C GLU A 106 -11.87 13.96 -14.98
N ASP A 107 -11.76 15.15 -14.37
CA ASP A 107 -10.59 15.57 -13.58
C ASP A 107 -10.47 14.84 -12.23
N GLU A 108 -11.57 14.25 -11.76
CA GLU A 108 -11.68 13.49 -10.52
C GLU A 108 -11.51 11.99 -10.75
N ARG A 109 -11.60 11.52 -11.99
CA ARG A 109 -11.37 10.13 -12.34
C ARG A 109 -9.88 9.83 -12.45
N VAL A 110 -9.49 8.62 -12.05
CA VAL A 110 -8.12 8.14 -12.22
C VAL A 110 -8.01 7.31 -13.48
N TYR A 111 -7.00 7.62 -14.28
CA TYR A 111 -6.68 6.93 -15.53
C TYR A 111 -5.35 6.19 -15.40
N ASN A 112 -5.30 5.00 -16.00
CA ASN A 112 -4.08 4.23 -16.20
C ASN A 112 -3.23 4.87 -17.32
N ASP A 113 -1.97 4.44 -17.44
CA ASP A 113 -1.03 4.94 -18.47
C ASP A 113 -1.51 4.68 -19.91
N ASP A 114 -2.41 3.70 -20.10
CA ASP A 114 -3.03 3.37 -21.39
C ASP A 114 -4.30 4.20 -21.70
N GLY A 115 -4.68 5.12 -20.81
CA GLY A 115 -5.88 5.96 -20.96
C GLY A 115 -7.18 5.28 -20.53
N SER A 116 -7.14 4.03 -20.05
CA SER A 116 -8.32 3.38 -19.46
C SER A 116 -8.58 3.89 -18.05
N LEU A 117 -9.84 3.88 -17.62
CA LEU A 117 -10.18 4.17 -16.22
C LEU A 117 -9.53 3.12 -15.30
N ALA A 118 -9.03 3.56 -14.15
CA ALA A 118 -8.48 2.70 -13.10
C ALA A 118 -9.60 1.86 -12.46
N LYS A 119 -9.97 0.79 -13.16
CA LYS A 119 -11.03 -0.15 -12.80
C LYS A 119 -10.45 -1.37 -12.08
N PHE A 120 -11.07 -1.72 -10.96
CA PHE A 120 -10.78 -2.92 -10.19
C PHE A 120 -12.00 -3.83 -10.26
N VAL A 121 -11.84 -4.98 -10.92
CA VAL A 121 -12.94 -5.96 -11.07
C VAL A 121 -13.24 -6.61 -9.73
N LYS A 122 -14.50 -7.00 -9.50
CA LYS A 122 -14.88 -7.81 -8.33
C LYS A 122 -13.90 -8.96 -8.08
N GLY A 123 -13.46 -9.11 -6.83
CA GLY A 123 -12.48 -10.10 -6.38
C GLY A 123 -11.03 -9.64 -6.53
N THR A 124 -10.76 -8.45 -7.08
CA THR A 124 -9.41 -7.88 -7.09
C THR A 124 -9.01 -7.50 -5.66
N PHE A 125 -7.80 -7.89 -5.26
CA PHE A 125 -7.22 -7.42 -4.01
C PHE A 125 -6.63 -6.02 -4.22
N ILE A 126 -7.12 -5.06 -3.44
CA ILE A 126 -6.70 -3.65 -3.47
C ILE A 126 -5.93 -3.38 -2.20
N TYR A 127 -4.77 -2.73 -2.32
CA TYR A 127 -3.92 -2.34 -1.18
C TYR A 127 -3.51 -0.88 -1.31
N ARG A 128 -4.00 -0.03 -0.40
CA ARG A 128 -3.85 1.43 -0.46
C ARG A 128 -3.63 2.03 0.92
N LEU A 129 -3.12 3.25 0.95
CA LEU A 129 -3.13 4.04 2.17
C LEU A 129 -4.59 4.27 2.57
N ALA A 130 -4.96 3.83 3.76
CA ALA A 130 -6.27 4.06 4.32
C ALA A 130 -6.51 5.58 4.38
N GLY A 131 -7.63 6.01 3.82
CA GLY A 131 -8.14 7.34 4.12
C GLY A 131 -8.42 7.48 5.60
N ARG A 132 -8.63 8.71 6.07
CA ARG A 132 -9.22 8.92 7.40
C ARG A 132 -10.68 8.44 7.41
N ASP A 133 -10.88 7.14 7.33
CA ASP A 133 -12.13 6.47 7.72
C ASP A 133 -12.09 6.07 9.21
N ARG A 134 -11.27 6.78 10.00
CA ARG A 134 -11.47 6.86 11.46
C ARG A 134 -12.57 7.88 11.72
N GLU A 135 -13.83 7.47 11.54
CA GLU A 135 -15.03 7.95 12.24
C GLU A 135 -16.29 7.52 11.49
N LYS A 136 -16.80 6.31 11.77
CA LYS A 136 -18.25 5.98 11.76
C LYS A 136 -18.58 4.54 12.20
N SER A 137 -17.81 3.97 13.12
CA SER A 137 -18.20 2.73 13.80
C SER A 137 -17.76 2.77 15.27
N ALA A 138 -18.27 3.78 15.97
CA ALA A 138 -18.41 3.80 17.42
C ALA A 138 -19.74 4.50 17.71
N SER A 139 -20.83 3.74 17.58
CA SER A 139 -22.14 4.05 18.14
C SER A 139 -22.79 2.71 18.49
#